data_AF-A0A9X9MBP5-F1
#
_entry.id   AF-A0A9X9MBP5-F1
#
_cell.length_a   1.000
_cell.length_b   1.000
_cell.length_c   1.000
_cell.angle_alpha   90.00
_cell.angle_beta   90.00
_cell.angle_gamma   90.00
#
_symmetry.space_group_name_H-M   'P 1'
#
loop_
_entity.id
_entity.type
_entity.pdbx_description
1 polymer ?
#
loop_
_entity_poly.entity_id
_entity_poly.type
_entity_poly.pdbx_seq_one_letter_code
_entity_poly.pdbx_strand_id
1 'polypeptide(L)'
;MRLRTTYKGFTEAVDLYFDHLMSRVVPLQYKHGGPIIAVQVENEYGSYNKDPAYMPYIKKALEDRGIVELLLTSDNKDGLRKGVM
;
A
#
# COMPACT_ATOMS: atom_id res chain seq x y z
N MET A 1 16.42 -7.93 -10.82
CA MET A 1 15.40 -7.80 -9.76
C MET A 1 15.43 -6.36 -9.24
N ARG A 2 14.27 -5.68 -9.13
CA ARG A 2 14.15 -4.31 -8.60
C ARG A 2 13.01 -4.28 -7.57
N LEU A 3 13.36 -4.28 -6.29
CA LEU A 3 12.39 -4.33 -5.20
C LEU A 3 11.80 -2.94 -4.95
N ARG A 4 10.56 -2.88 -4.44
CA ARG A 4 9.88 -1.62 -4.08
C ARG A 4 9.83 -0.63 -5.27
N THR A 5 9.53 -1.17 -6.45
CA THR A 5 9.33 -0.45 -7.72
C THR A 5 8.20 -1.13 -8.50
N THR A 6 7.76 -0.54 -9.60
CA THR A 6 6.79 -1.11 -10.55
C THR A 6 7.40 -2.17 -11.48
N TYR A 7 8.57 -2.71 -11.14
CA TYR A 7 9.12 -3.86 -11.82
C TYR A 7 8.15 -5.04 -11.72
N LYS A 8 7.67 -5.51 -12.88
CA LYS A 8 6.64 -6.54 -13.02
C LYS A 8 6.82 -7.76 -12.10
N GLY A 9 8.03 -8.34 -12.05
CA GLY A 9 8.27 -9.52 -11.21
C GLY A 9 8.17 -9.26 -9.70
N PHE A 10 8.30 -8.01 -9.26
CA PHE A 10 8.05 -7.63 -7.86
C PHE A 10 6.56 -7.36 -7.63
N THR A 11 5.91 -6.61 -8.52
CA THR A 11 4.49 -6.27 -8.38
C THR A 11 3.58 -7.49 -8.49
N GLU A 12 3.89 -8.46 -9.34
CA GLU A 12 3.16 -9.74 -9.42
C GLU A 12 3.23 -10.52 -8.10
N ALA A 13 4.38 -10.53 -7.44
CA ALA A 13 4.53 -11.19 -6.13
C ALA A 13 3.73 -10.46 -5.04
N VAL A 14 3.71 -9.12 -5.07
CA VAL A 14 2.90 -8.30 -4.15
C VAL A 14 1.41 -8.54 -4.38
N ASP A 15 0.97 -8.56 -5.64
CA ASP A 15 -0.43 -8.79 -6.01
C ASP A 15 -0.92 -10.15 -5.53
N LEU A 16 -0.16 -11.22 -5.79
CA LEU A 16 -0.47 -12.56 -5.32
C LEU A 16 -0.61 -12.61 -3.79
N TYR A 17 0.30 -11.94 -3.09
CA TYR A 17 0.22 -11.85 -1.63
C TYR A 17 -1.03 -11.08 -1.17
N PHE A 18 -1.34 -9.95 -1.80
CA PHE A 18 -2.52 -9.15 -1.46
C PHE A 18 -3.83 -9.86 -1.79
N ASP A 19 -3.92 -10.61 -2.88
CA ASP A 19 -5.11 -11.40 -3.21
C ASP A 19 -5.47 -12.37 -2.07
N HIS A 20 -4.45 -13.02 -1.50
CA HIS A 20 -4.65 -13.89 -0.35
C HIS A 20 -4.93 -13.10 0.94
N LEU A 21 -4.17 -12.05 1.23
CA LEU A 21 -4.31 -11.30 2.48
C LEU A 21 -5.67 -10.58 2.58
N MET A 22 -6.11 -9.93 1.51
CA MET A 22 -7.27 -9.05 1.54
C MET A 22 -8.57 -9.81 1.81
N SER A 23 -8.68 -11.07 1.40
CA SER A 23 -9.81 -11.94 1.77
C SER A 23 -10.04 -12.06 3.28
N ARG A 24 -8.99 -11.86 4.10
CA ARG A 24 -9.03 -11.93 5.57
C ARG A 24 -9.17 -10.54 6.20
N VAL A 25 -8.59 -9.51 5.57
CA VAL A 25 -8.54 -8.14 6.11
C VAL A 25 -9.82 -7.37 5.80
N VAL A 26 -10.37 -7.50 4.59
CA VAL A 26 -11.52 -6.69 4.14
C VAL A 26 -12.73 -6.79 5.09
N PRO A 27 -13.15 -7.98 5.58
CA PRO A 27 -14.27 -8.08 6.52
C PRO A 27 -14.03 -7.41 7.88
N LEU A 28 -12.77 -7.13 8.24
CA LEU A 28 -12.38 -6.54 9.53
C LEU A 28 -12.33 -5.00 9.50
N GLN A 29 -12.64 -4.38 8.36
CA GLN A 29 -12.74 -2.92 8.27
C GLN A 29 -13.94 -2.38 9.05
N TYR A 30 -13.80 -1.17 9.58
CA TYR A 30 -14.81 -0.50 10.40
C TYR A 30 -16.14 -0.32 9.67
N LYS A 31 -16.10 -0.01 8.37
CA LYS A 31 -17.28 0.03 7.48
C LYS A 31 -18.06 -1.29 7.47
N HIS A 32 -17.40 -2.41 7.74
CA HIS A 32 -17.98 -3.75 7.81
C HIS A 32 -18.23 -4.22 9.26
N GLY A 33 -18.12 -3.33 10.25
CA GLY A 33 -18.32 -3.63 11.67
C GLY A 33 -17.09 -4.17 12.39
N GLY A 34 -15.93 -4.21 11.72
CA GLY A 34 -14.67 -4.66 12.32
C GLY A 34 -13.86 -3.53 12.98
N PRO A 35 -12.67 -3.84 13.53
CA PRO A 35 -11.87 -2.87 14.28
C PRO A 35 -10.91 -2.02 13.44
N ILE A 36 -10.71 -2.30 12.16
CA ILE A 36 -9.70 -1.61 11.34
C ILE A 36 -10.25 -0.27 10.83
N ILE A 37 -9.62 0.85 11.21
CA ILE A 37 -10.03 2.21 10.83
C ILE A 37 -9.10 2.89 9.82
N ALA A 38 -7.92 2.31 9.55
CA ALA A 38 -6.93 2.87 8.65
C ALA A 38 -5.91 1.81 8.20
N VAL A 39 -5.30 2.01 7.04
CA VAL A 39 -4.25 1.15 6.47
C VAL A 39 -3.11 2.01 5.94
N GLN A 40 -1.88 1.62 6.25
CA GLN A 40 -0.70 2.27 5.72
C GLN A 40 -0.31 1.65 4.36
N VAL A 41 -0.19 2.48 3.31
CA VAL A 41 0.05 2.02 1.93
C VAL A 41 1.47 1.49 1.75
N GLU A 42 2.46 2.17 2.32
CA GLU A 42 3.86 1.77 2.31
C GLU A 42 4.56 2.37 3.54
N ASN A 43 5.76 1.90 3.84
CA ASN A 43 6.53 2.32 5.00
C ASN A 43 7.77 3.13 4.60
N GLU A 44 7.76 4.42 4.92
CA GLU A 44 8.88 5.35 4.75
C GLU A 44 9.45 5.34 3.32
N TYR A 45 8.57 5.24 2.32
CA TYR A 45 9.01 5.14 0.92
C TYR A 45 9.77 6.38 0.47
N GLY A 46 9.54 7.55 1.07
CA GLY A 46 10.27 8.77 0.77
C GLY A 46 11.78 8.67 1.01
N SER A 47 12.20 7.78 1.92
CA SER A 47 13.63 7.46 2.14
C SER A 47 14.22 6.57 1.03
N TYR A 48 13.38 5.83 0.30
CA TYR A 48 13.79 4.97 -0.80
C TYR A 48 13.63 5.66 -2.17
N ASN A 49 12.41 6.11 -2.48
CA ASN A 49 12.00 6.98 -3.59
C ASN A 49 12.72 6.69 -4.92
N LYS A 50 12.65 5.43 -5.38
CA LYS A 50 13.29 4.99 -6.64
C LYS A 50 12.34 4.94 -7.83
N ASP A 51 11.04 4.93 -7.58
CA ASP A 51 10.02 4.81 -8.62
C ASP A 51 8.78 5.63 -8.25
N PRO A 52 8.50 6.74 -8.96
CA PRO A 52 7.35 7.60 -8.66
C PRO A 52 6.01 6.92 -8.98
N ALA A 53 5.99 5.86 -9.79
CA ALA A 53 4.76 5.14 -10.11
C ALA A 53 4.40 4.06 -9.06
N TYR A 54 5.32 3.74 -8.14
CA TYR A 54 5.15 2.63 -7.21
C TYR A 54 4.15 2.92 -6.09
N MET A 55 4.18 4.12 -5.48
CA MET A 55 3.21 4.49 -4.45
C MET A 55 1.76 4.52 -4.98
N PRO A 56 1.47 5.15 -6.14
CA PRO A 56 0.15 5.04 -6.78
C PRO A 56 -0.27 3.61 -7.06
N TYR A 57 0.68 2.75 -7.49
CA TYR A 57 0.42 1.33 -7.75
C TYR A 57 -0.06 0.61 -6.48
N ILE A 58 0.67 0.74 -5.37
CA ILE A 58 0.30 0.04 -4.12
C ILE A 58 -1.01 0.57 -3.56
N LYS A 59 -1.25 1.89 -3.62
CA LYS A 59 -2.53 2.49 -3.24
C LYS A 59 -3.68 1.86 -4.03
N LYS A 60 -3.56 1.83 -5.36
CA LYS A 60 -4.58 1.25 -6.25
C LYS A 60 -4.77 -0.25 -5.99
N ALA A 61 -3.68 -0.98 -5.75
CA ALA A 61 -3.72 -2.40 -5.46
C ALA A 61 -4.50 -2.73 -4.17
N LEU A 62 -4.45 -1.86 -3.15
CA LEU A 62 -5.25 -1.98 -1.92
C LEU A 62 -6.72 -1.62 -2.16
N GLU A 63 -6.97 -0.50 -2.86
CA GLU A 63 -8.33 -0.04 -3.19
C GLU A 63 -9.09 -1.08 -4.04
N ASP A 64 -8.44 -1.64 -5.07
CA ASP A 64 -9.03 -2.65 -5.96
C ASP A 64 -9.39 -3.95 -5.25
N ARG A 65 -8.74 -4.22 -4.12
CA ARG A 65 -8.99 -5.39 -3.28
C ARG A 65 -9.92 -5.10 -2.12
N GLY A 66 -10.55 -3.93 -2.09
CA GLY A 66 -11.63 -3.62 -1.18
C GLY A 66 -11.22 -2.91 0.10
N ILE A 67 -9.99 -2.37 0.20
CA ILE A 67 -9.68 -1.43 1.27
C ILE A 67 -10.45 -0.11 1.02
N VAL A 68 -11.23 0.30 2.01
CA VAL A 68 -12.13 1.47 1.96
C VAL A 68 -11.85 2.47 3.08
N GLU A 69 -11.13 2.05 4.12
CA GLU A 69 -10.75 2.90 5.24
C GLU A 69 -9.64 3.88 4.87
N LEU A 70 -9.30 4.78 5.80
CA LEU A 70 -8.28 5.80 5.59
C LEU A 70 -6.95 5.17 5.15
N LEU A 71 -6.49 5.52 3.95
CA LEU A 71 -5.14 5.22 3.49
C LEU A 71 -4.18 6.33 3.92
N LEU A 72 -3.06 5.95 4.54
CA LEU A 72 -2.03 6.89 4.96
C LEU A 72 -0.63 6.43 4.56
N THR A 73 0.30 7.38 4.60
CA THR A 73 1.75 7.13 4.53
C THR A 73 2.41 7.62 5.81
N SER A 74 3.60 7.12 6.09
CA SER A 74 4.43 7.54 7.21
C SER A 74 5.87 7.65 6.72
N ASP A 75 6.48 8.80 6.95
CA ASP A 75 7.84 9.12 6.55
C ASP A 75 8.50 10.01 7.62
N ASN A 76 9.83 9.95 7.67
CA ASN A 76 10.60 10.94 8.42
C ASN A 76 10.48 12.34 7.79
N LYS A 77 10.94 13.36 8.51
CA LYS A 77 10.85 14.78 8.12
C LYS A 77 11.30 15.05 6.68
N ASP A 78 12.37 14.40 6.23
CA ASP A 78 12.99 14.66 4.92
C ASP A 78 12.35 13.83 3.80
N GLY A 79 11.67 12.74 4.15
CA GLY A 79 10.95 11.84 3.26
C GLY A 79 9.51 12.27 2.95
N LEU A 80 8.90 13.11 3.80
CA LEU A 80 7.47 13.48 3.70
C LEU A 80 7.01 13.92 2.31
N ARG A 81 7.78 14.74 1.60
CA ARG A 81 7.41 15.21 0.25
C ARG A 81 7.55 14.13 -0.84
N LYS A 82 8.36 13.12 -0.60
CA LYS A 82 8.71 12.06 -1.56
C LYS A 82 7.92 10.77 -1.33
N GLY A 83 7.42 10.55 -0.11
CA GLY A 83 6.58 9.42 0.25
C GLY A 83 5.08 9.70 0.12
N VAL A 84 4.70 10.73 -0.64
CA VAL A 84 3.28 11.01 -0.93
C VAL A 84 2.78 10.05 -2.01
N MET A 85 1.51 9.65 -1.88
CA MET A 85 0.78 8.81 -2.84
C MET A 85 0.30 9.59 -4.06
#